data_AF-A0A2B4S760-F1
#
_entry.id   AF-A0A2B4S760-F1
#
_cell.length_a   1.000
_cell.length_b   1.000
_cell.length_c   1.000
_cell.angle_alpha   90.00
_cell.angle_beta   90.00
_cell.angle_gamma   90.00
#
_symmetry.space_group_name_H-M   'P 1'
#
loop_
_entity.id
_entity.type
_entity.pdbx_description
1 polymer ?
#
loop_
_entity_poly.entity_id
_entity_poly.type
_entity_poly.pdbx_seq_one_letter_code
_entity_poly.pdbx_strand_id
1 'polypeptide(L)'
;MNNITSTYKEANTDVIRNINNEAKDIAANLKIDDRAECMTDRQAFITLKDHKDNFQNKPICRLINPAKSEIGRIKKLLTDSINFAKQYINIPDRDVYIIMQSRKSILFNNGTAWIEKDNGFLDVTMDCYDGAEVCELVGLFILSGLCNTYGKESIGLYRDDGLAVFKNTPGPQAERIRKDIDKHFKNHGQNITIQTNLKIVNYLDVTFNLNNGTFYPYRKPNNQPLCINAKSNHP
;
A
#
# COMPACT_ATOMS: atom_id res chain seq x y z
N MET A 1 -10.67 -7.12 -26.17
CA MET A 1 -10.05 -6.80 -24.86
C MET A 1 -9.78 -8.11 -24.14
N ASN A 2 -8.59 -8.69 -24.32
CA ASN A 2 -8.20 -10.01 -23.75
C ASN A 2 -7.11 -9.84 -22.68
N ASN A 3 -7.30 -8.93 -21.71
CA ASN A 3 -6.27 -8.65 -20.69
C ASN A 3 -6.45 -9.44 -19.38
N ILE A 4 -7.53 -10.21 -19.22
CA ILE A 4 -7.79 -10.99 -18.00
C ILE A 4 -7.11 -12.38 -18.05
N THR A 5 -6.76 -12.89 -19.23
CA THR A 5 -6.51 -14.32 -19.43
C THR A 5 -5.09 -14.82 -19.14
N SER A 6 -4.07 -13.96 -19.08
CA SER A 6 -2.70 -14.44 -18.82
C SER A 6 -2.50 -14.84 -17.36
N THR A 7 -2.96 -14.01 -16.42
CA THR A 7 -2.71 -14.18 -14.97
C THR A 7 -3.86 -14.86 -14.21
N TYR A 8 -5.10 -14.81 -14.70
CA TYR A 8 -6.27 -15.37 -14.00
C TYR A 8 -6.82 -16.63 -14.65
N LYS A 9 -7.36 -17.53 -13.82
CA LYS A 9 -8.14 -18.71 -14.21
C LYS A 9 -9.52 -18.64 -13.55
N GLU A 10 -10.49 -19.28 -14.15
CA GLU A 10 -11.82 -19.44 -13.58
C GLU A 10 -11.73 -20.17 -12.23
N ALA A 11 -12.43 -19.65 -11.23
CA ALA A 11 -12.52 -20.24 -9.91
C ALA A 11 -13.62 -21.30 -9.88
N ASN A 12 -13.32 -22.46 -9.30
CA ASN A 12 -14.35 -23.45 -9.01
C ASN A 12 -15.33 -22.88 -7.97
N THR A 13 -16.63 -23.03 -8.21
CA THR A 13 -17.73 -22.65 -7.31
C THR A 13 -17.52 -23.16 -5.87
N ASP A 14 -16.91 -24.33 -5.69
CA ASP A 14 -16.59 -24.87 -4.36
C ASP A 14 -15.60 -24.00 -3.58
N VAL A 15 -14.63 -23.39 -4.27
CA VAL A 15 -13.63 -22.52 -3.63
C VAL A 15 -14.29 -21.25 -3.09
N ILE A 16 -15.18 -20.64 -3.89
CA ILE A 16 -15.93 -19.43 -3.50
C ILE A 16 -16.81 -19.75 -2.30
N ARG A 17 -17.56 -20.86 -2.37
CA ARG A 17 -18.44 -21.31 -1.29
C ARG A 17 -17.66 -21.55 0.01
N ASN A 18 -16.49 -22.19 -0.08
CA ASN A 18 -15.66 -22.45 1.10
C ASN A 18 -15.15 -21.17 1.74
N ILE A 19 -14.68 -20.19 0.95
CA ILE A 19 -14.19 -18.92 1.50
C ILE A 19 -15.34 -18.12 2.13
N ASN A 20 -16.51 -18.09 1.49
CA ASN A 20 -17.67 -17.40 2.04
C ASN A 20 -18.19 -18.05 3.33
N ASN A 21 -18.21 -19.39 3.40
CA ASN A 21 -18.58 -20.10 4.62
C ASN A 21 -17.57 -19.82 5.75
N GLU A 22 -16.28 -19.87 5.44
CA GLU A 22 -15.21 -19.57 6.40
C GLU A 22 -15.32 -18.14 6.94
N ALA A 23 -15.55 -17.15 6.08
CA ALA A 23 -15.76 -15.76 6.49
C ALA A 23 -17.02 -15.59 7.36
N LYS A 24 -18.11 -16.28 7.01
CA LYS A 24 -19.37 -16.25 7.78
C LYS A 24 -19.19 -16.85 9.18
N ASP A 25 -18.49 -17.97 9.29
CA ASP A 25 -18.21 -18.62 10.57
C ASP A 25 -17.33 -17.71 11.46
N ILE A 26 -16.34 -17.04 10.88
CA ILE A 26 -15.52 -16.05 11.59
C ILE A 26 -16.39 -14.88 12.10
N ALA A 27 -17.25 -14.32 11.25
CA ALA A 27 -18.10 -13.20 11.60
C ALA A 27 -19.08 -13.55 12.74
N ALA A 28 -19.69 -14.74 12.68
CA ALA A 28 -20.56 -15.25 13.74
C ALA A 28 -19.80 -15.44 15.06
N ASN A 29 -18.59 -16.02 15.01
CA ASN A 29 -17.73 -16.21 16.19
C ASN A 29 -17.24 -14.89 16.80
N LEU A 30 -17.21 -13.81 16.02
CA LEU A 30 -16.88 -12.46 16.47
C LEU A 30 -18.11 -11.64 16.84
N LYS A 31 -19.34 -12.16 16.61
CA LYS A 31 -20.62 -11.47 16.80
C LYS A 31 -20.72 -10.16 16.02
N ILE A 32 -20.25 -10.19 14.78
CA ILE A 32 -20.30 -9.06 13.84
C ILE A 32 -21.01 -9.44 12.53
N ASP A 33 -21.67 -10.59 12.50
CA ASP A 33 -22.38 -11.12 11.33
C ASP A 33 -23.55 -10.24 10.87
N ASP A 34 -24.06 -9.39 11.75
CA ASP A 34 -25.06 -8.36 11.45
C ASP A 34 -24.50 -7.19 10.63
N ARG A 35 -23.17 -6.99 10.64
CA ARG A 35 -22.48 -5.87 9.98
C ARG A 35 -21.40 -6.32 8.98
N ALA A 36 -21.02 -7.60 9.01
CA ALA A 36 -20.05 -8.17 8.10
C ALA A 36 -20.73 -8.51 6.76
N GLU A 37 -20.35 -7.79 5.71
CA GLU A 37 -20.81 -8.10 4.36
C GLU A 37 -20.19 -9.42 3.89
N CYS A 38 -21.02 -10.35 3.40
CA CYS A 38 -20.52 -11.44 2.56
C CYS A 38 -19.77 -10.85 1.35
N MET A 39 -18.78 -11.57 0.80
CA MET A 39 -18.10 -11.09 -0.40
C MET A 39 -19.12 -10.76 -1.48
N THR A 40 -19.22 -9.46 -1.79
CA THR A 40 -20.11 -8.95 -2.84
C THR A 40 -19.45 -9.20 -4.19
N ASP A 41 -20.26 -9.59 -5.18
CA ASP A 41 -19.83 -9.77 -6.58
C ASP A 41 -19.33 -8.45 -7.17
N ARG A 42 -18.07 -8.09 -6.90
CA ARG A 42 -17.46 -6.87 -7.44
C ARG A 42 -17.03 -7.12 -8.87
N GLN A 43 -17.83 -6.64 -9.83
CA GLN A 43 -17.51 -6.71 -11.25
C GLN A 43 -16.18 -5.99 -11.52
N ALA A 44 -15.27 -6.67 -12.21
CA ALA A 44 -14.03 -6.05 -12.66
C ALA A 44 -14.33 -4.88 -13.60
N PHE A 45 -13.82 -3.69 -13.30
CA PHE A 45 -13.99 -2.53 -14.17
C PHE A 45 -12.64 -2.01 -14.66
N ILE A 46 -12.64 -1.45 -15.86
CA ILE A 46 -11.44 -0.91 -16.50
C ILE A 46 -11.54 0.61 -16.42
N THR A 47 -10.47 1.26 -15.97
CA THR A 47 -10.30 2.70 -16.12
C THR A 47 -9.36 3.01 -17.26
N LEU A 48 -9.67 4.06 -17.99
CA LEU A 48 -8.82 4.60 -19.03
C LEU A 48 -7.80 5.55 -18.39
N LYS A 49 -6.51 5.38 -18.71
CA LYS A 49 -5.47 6.35 -18.34
C LYS A 49 -5.47 7.49 -19.35
N ASP A 50 -6.44 8.37 -19.20
CA ASP A 50 -6.59 9.61 -19.95
C ASP A 50 -5.40 10.59 -19.81
N HIS A 51 -4.67 10.51 -18.70
CA HIS A 51 -3.47 11.32 -18.42
C HIS A 51 -2.16 10.82 -19.07
N LYS A 52 -2.20 9.84 -19.99
CA LYS A 52 -0.99 9.29 -20.64
C LYS A 52 -0.83 9.81 -22.07
N ASP A 53 0.43 10.01 -22.48
CA ASP A 53 0.78 10.43 -23.84
C ASP A 53 0.17 9.48 -24.88
N ASN A 54 -0.30 10.04 -26.00
CA ASN A 54 -0.98 9.32 -27.09
C ASN A 54 -2.29 8.61 -26.69
N PHE A 55 -3.00 9.08 -25.65
CA PHE A 55 -4.30 8.54 -25.24
C PHE A 55 -5.30 8.36 -26.40
N GLN A 56 -5.39 9.34 -27.31
CA GLN A 56 -6.31 9.30 -28.47
C GLN A 56 -5.99 8.18 -29.46
N ASN A 57 -4.72 7.81 -29.63
CA ASN A 57 -4.28 6.84 -30.63
C ASN A 57 -4.01 5.45 -30.02
N LYS A 58 -3.69 5.39 -28.72
CA LYS A 58 -3.37 4.16 -27.98
C LYS A 58 -3.89 4.27 -26.55
N PRO A 59 -5.21 4.13 -26.33
CA PRO A 59 -5.79 4.23 -24.99
C PRO A 59 -5.20 3.13 -24.09
N ILE A 60 -4.47 3.55 -23.06
CA ILE A 60 -3.91 2.64 -22.06
C ILE A 60 -4.96 2.44 -20.98
N CYS A 61 -5.35 1.19 -20.78
CA CYS A 61 -6.30 0.80 -19.75
C CYS A 61 -5.56 0.37 -18.47
N ARG A 62 -6.14 0.67 -17.30
CA ARG A 62 -5.81 0.03 -16.02
C ARG A 62 -7.05 -0.75 -15.59
N LEU A 63 -6.93 -2.06 -15.43
CA LEU A 63 -7.95 -2.82 -14.73
C LEU A 63 -7.97 -2.35 -13.27
N ILE A 64 -9.12 -1.86 -12.80
CA ILE A 64 -9.37 -1.60 -11.39
C ILE A 64 -10.20 -2.77 -10.88
N ASN A 65 -9.49 -3.86 -10.65
CA ASN A 65 -9.72 -4.81 -9.58
C ASN A 65 -8.32 -5.38 -9.27
N PRO A 66 -8.04 -5.71 -8.01
CA PRO A 66 -6.70 -5.65 -7.46
C PRO A 66 -5.92 -6.87 -7.99
N ALA A 67 -4.82 -6.59 -8.71
CA ALA A 67 -3.53 -7.26 -8.55
C ALA A 67 -2.69 -6.94 -9.79
N LYS A 68 -1.64 -6.16 -9.57
CA LYS A 68 -0.44 -6.30 -10.37
C LYS A 68 0.28 -7.54 -9.84
N SER A 69 0.24 -8.63 -10.59
CA SER A 69 1.23 -9.74 -10.74
C SER A 69 2.26 -10.08 -9.64
N GLU A 70 2.05 -9.79 -8.35
CA GLU A 70 3.07 -9.99 -7.29
C GLU A 70 2.49 -10.48 -5.94
N ILE A 71 1.35 -11.18 -5.98
CA ILE A 71 0.63 -11.66 -4.77
C ILE A 71 1.49 -12.55 -3.86
N GLY A 72 2.28 -13.47 -4.43
CA GLY A 72 3.17 -14.33 -3.66
C GLY A 72 4.22 -13.57 -2.84
N ARG A 73 4.63 -12.38 -3.30
CA ARG A 73 5.55 -11.49 -2.56
C ARG A 73 4.84 -10.79 -1.41
N ILE A 74 3.60 -10.35 -1.60
CA ILE A 74 2.79 -9.68 -0.57
C ILE A 74 2.53 -10.62 0.61
N LYS A 75 2.14 -11.89 0.34
CA LYS A 75 1.94 -12.89 1.40
C LYS A 75 3.17 -13.07 2.28
N LYS A 76 4.34 -13.25 1.64
CA LYS A 76 5.60 -13.44 2.35
C LYS A 76 5.93 -12.21 3.18
N LEU A 77 5.85 -11.02 2.58
CA LEU A 77 6.16 -9.76 3.25
C LEU A 77 5.26 -9.52 4.47
N LEU A 78 3.95 -9.76 4.35
CA LEU A 78 3.02 -9.63 5.47
C LEU A 78 3.32 -10.66 6.56
N THR A 79 3.61 -11.91 6.20
CA THR A 79 3.98 -12.96 7.15
C THR A 79 5.23 -12.60 7.93
N ASP A 80 6.28 -12.14 7.24
CA ASP A 80 7.53 -11.70 7.86
C ASP A 80 7.30 -10.50 8.79
N SER A 81 6.42 -9.57 8.39
CA SER A 81 6.06 -8.40 9.20
C SER A 81 5.28 -8.78 10.47
N ILE A 82 4.35 -9.74 10.39
CA ILE A 82 3.65 -10.27 11.56
C ILE A 82 4.62 -10.99 12.50
N ASN A 83 5.54 -11.79 11.96
CA ASN A 83 6.58 -12.46 12.76
C ASN A 83 7.50 -11.45 13.47
N PHE A 84 7.82 -10.35 12.81
CA PHE A 84 8.51 -9.23 13.44
C PHE A 84 7.70 -8.62 14.58
N ALA A 85 6.40 -8.32 14.38
CA ALA A 85 5.55 -7.77 15.44
C ALA A 85 5.37 -8.72 16.64
N LYS A 86 5.33 -10.04 16.41
CA LYS A 86 5.29 -11.07 17.46
C LYS A 86 6.48 -11.01 18.43
N GLN A 87 7.58 -10.34 18.07
CA GLN A 87 8.72 -10.12 18.96
C GLN A 87 8.44 -9.08 20.05
N TYR A 88 7.43 -8.22 19.85
CA TYR A 88 7.11 -7.10 20.73
C TYR A 88 5.76 -7.26 21.43
N ILE A 89 4.80 -7.91 20.77
CA ILE A 89 3.45 -8.11 21.27
C ILE A 89 2.98 -9.54 21.03
N ASN A 90 2.14 -10.07 21.93
CA ASN A 90 1.51 -11.36 21.71
C ASN A 90 0.38 -11.21 20.68
N ILE A 91 0.53 -11.86 19.52
CA ILE A 91 -0.49 -11.92 18.46
C ILE A 91 -0.98 -13.37 18.38
N PRO A 92 -2.18 -13.69 18.90
CA PRO A 92 -2.76 -15.03 18.81
C PRO A 92 -2.84 -15.53 17.37
N ASP A 93 -2.67 -16.85 17.18
CA ASP A 93 -2.76 -17.44 15.83
C ASP A 93 -4.17 -17.28 15.22
N ARG A 94 -5.20 -17.15 16.05
CA ARG A 94 -6.54 -16.77 15.62
C ARG A 94 -6.55 -15.41 14.91
N ASP A 95 -5.84 -14.41 15.44
CA ASP A 95 -5.81 -13.07 14.89
C ASP A 95 -4.98 -13.03 13.60
N VAL A 96 -3.85 -13.74 13.59
CA VAL A 96 -3.05 -13.93 12.36
C VAL A 96 -3.91 -14.58 11.27
N TYR A 97 -4.68 -15.60 11.64
CA TYR A 97 -5.60 -16.26 10.72
C TYR A 97 -6.68 -15.29 10.21
N ILE A 98 -7.33 -14.50 11.06
CA ILE A 98 -8.32 -13.50 10.64
C ILE A 98 -7.70 -12.47 9.70
N ILE A 99 -6.50 -11.96 10.02
CA ILE A 99 -5.77 -11.02 9.16
C ILE A 99 -5.53 -11.65 7.78
N MET A 100 -5.00 -12.87 7.72
CA MET A 100 -4.75 -13.57 6.45
C MET A 100 -6.05 -13.87 5.70
N GLN A 101 -7.14 -14.23 6.39
CA GLN A 101 -8.45 -14.48 5.76
C GLN A 101 -9.03 -13.22 5.14
N SER A 102 -8.92 -12.07 5.82
CA SER A 102 -9.44 -10.78 5.32
C SER A 102 -8.78 -10.32 4.02
N ARG A 103 -7.57 -10.83 3.71
CA ARG A 103 -6.83 -10.52 2.48
C ARG A 103 -7.27 -11.41 1.30
N LYS A 104 -8.15 -12.40 1.51
CA LYS A 104 -8.69 -13.25 0.43
C LYS A 104 -9.57 -12.47 -0.51
N SER A 105 -9.05 -12.16 -1.69
CA SER A 105 -9.78 -11.53 -2.79
C SER A 105 -10.22 -12.56 -3.84
N ILE A 106 -11.43 -12.39 -4.36
CA ILE A 106 -11.99 -13.12 -5.50
C ILE A 106 -12.42 -12.08 -6.54
N LEU A 107 -12.10 -12.32 -7.80
CA LEU A 107 -12.47 -11.44 -8.91
C LEU A 107 -13.77 -11.94 -9.54
N PHE A 108 -14.77 -11.07 -9.75
CA PHE A 108 -15.97 -11.43 -10.52
C PHE A 108 -15.98 -10.71 -11.88
N ASN A 109 -16.27 -11.43 -12.95
CA ASN A 109 -16.47 -10.87 -14.28
C ASN A 109 -17.60 -11.64 -15.00
N ASN A 110 -18.66 -10.93 -15.38
CA ASN A 110 -19.84 -11.47 -16.07
C ASN A 110 -20.47 -12.70 -15.37
N GLY A 111 -20.58 -12.67 -14.04
CA GLY A 111 -21.14 -13.78 -13.24
C GLY A 111 -20.20 -14.96 -13.03
N THR A 112 -19.00 -14.92 -13.62
CA THR A 112 -17.95 -15.92 -13.41
C THR A 112 -16.92 -15.39 -12.43
N ALA A 113 -16.54 -16.21 -11.45
CA ALA A 113 -15.45 -15.90 -10.54
C ALA A 113 -14.10 -16.32 -11.14
N TRP A 114 -13.09 -15.52 -10.85
CA TRP A 114 -11.74 -15.66 -11.36
C TRP A 114 -10.77 -15.54 -10.19
N ILE A 115 -9.72 -16.36 -10.22
CA ILE A 115 -8.62 -16.39 -9.26
C ILE A 115 -7.29 -16.35 -10.01
N GLU A 116 -6.25 -15.78 -9.41
CA GLU A 116 -4.92 -15.77 -10.03
C GLU A 116 -4.36 -17.20 -10.12
N LYS A 117 -3.61 -17.51 -11.19
CA LYS A 117 -3.07 -18.85 -11.47
C LYS A 117 -1.97 -19.27 -10.49
N ASP A 118 -1.13 -18.33 -10.04
CA ASP A 118 0.05 -18.59 -9.21
C ASP A 118 -0.19 -18.22 -7.74
N ASN A 119 -0.63 -19.22 -6.97
CA ASN A 119 -0.53 -19.29 -5.51
C ASN A 119 -0.92 -18.06 -4.65
N GLY A 120 -2.13 -17.55 -4.90
CA GLY A 120 -3.15 -17.57 -3.85
C GLY A 120 -3.60 -16.22 -3.28
N PHE A 121 -4.92 -16.03 -3.29
CA PHE A 121 -5.83 -15.41 -2.31
C PHE A 121 -5.33 -14.29 -1.36
N LEU A 122 -4.32 -13.47 -1.64
CA LEU A 122 -3.91 -12.45 -0.66
C LEU A 122 -3.56 -11.15 -1.36
N ASP A 123 -4.45 -10.18 -1.28
CA ASP A 123 -4.21 -8.83 -1.79
C ASP A 123 -4.51 -7.78 -0.71
N VAL A 124 -3.75 -6.68 -0.73
CA VAL A 124 -4.07 -5.47 0.03
C VAL A 124 -4.59 -4.48 -0.98
N THR A 125 -5.91 -4.42 -1.11
CA THR A 125 -6.55 -3.53 -2.07
C THR A 125 -6.39 -2.07 -1.61
N MET A 126 -6.27 -1.15 -2.57
CA MET A 126 -6.05 0.28 -2.29
C MET A 126 -7.18 0.99 -1.52
N ASP A 127 -8.28 0.29 -1.19
CA ASP A 127 -9.40 0.82 -0.40
C ASP A 127 -9.83 -0.19 0.68
N CYS A 128 -8.90 -1.02 1.15
CA CYS A 128 -9.19 -1.93 2.24
C CYS A 128 -9.26 -1.17 3.57
N TYR A 129 -10.25 -1.49 4.40
CA TYR A 129 -10.50 -0.79 5.67
C TYR A 129 -9.29 -0.78 6.62
N ASP A 130 -8.51 -1.86 6.62
CA ASP A 130 -7.29 -2.04 7.43
C ASP A 130 -6.00 -1.89 6.59
N GLY A 131 -6.12 -1.33 5.37
CA GLY A 131 -4.99 -1.18 4.46
C GLY A 131 -3.89 -0.29 5.03
N ALA A 132 -4.28 0.72 5.84
CA ALA A 132 -3.34 1.61 6.50
C ALA A 132 -2.54 0.88 7.59
N GLU A 133 -3.19 0.07 8.41
CA GLU A 133 -2.60 -0.71 9.49
C GLU A 133 -1.62 -1.76 8.94
N VAL A 134 -2.02 -2.44 7.86
CA VAL A 134 -1.14 -3.38 7.16
C VAL A 134 0.06 -2.66 6.56
N CYS A 135 -0.15 -1.49 5.94
CA CYS A 135 0.93 -0.68 5.37
C CYS A 135 1.91 -0.23 6.45
N GLU A 136 1.41 0.20 7.61
CA GLU A 136 2.23 0.61 8.75
C GLU A 136 3.04 -0.56 9.31
N LEU A 137 2.42 -1.73 9.51
CA LEU A 137 3.09 -2.93 9.99
C LEU A 137 4.25 -3.35 9.05
N VAL A 138 3.98 -3.37 7.75
CA VAL A 138 4.98 -3.68 6.72
C VAL A 138 6.06 -2.60 6.67
N GLY A 139 5.68 -1.33 6.75
CA GLY A 139 6.58 -0.19 6.78
C GLY A 139 7.55 -0.27 7.96
N LEU A 140 7.04 -0.53 9.16
CA LEU A 140 7.84 -0.72 10.38
C LEU A 140 8.81 -1.89 10.25
N PHE A 141 8.37 -3.01 9.68
CA PHE A 141 9.25 -4.16 9.46
C PHE A 141 10.41 -3.81 8.51
N ILE A 142 10.12 -3.22 7.35
CA ILE A 142 11.17 -2.81 6.40
C ILE A 142 12.09 -1.75 7.04
N LEU A 143 11.51 -0.76 7.72
CA LEU A 143 12.24 0.33 8.37
C LEU A 143 13.17 -0.18 9.48
N SER A 144 12.78 -1.24 10.20
CA SER A 144 13.62 -1.84 11.25
C SER A 144 14.99 -2.27 10.75
N GLY A 145 15.07 -2.82 9.52
CA GLY A 145 16.33 -3.18 8.89
C GLY A 145 17.22 -1.97 8.59
N LEU A 146 16.62 -0.85 8.16
CA LEU A 146 17.35 0.38 7.86
C LEU A 146 17.77 1.13 9.12
N CYS A 147 16.94 1.13 10.16
CA CYS A 147 17.23 1.77 11.44
C CYS A 147 18.48 1.18 12.11
N ASN A 148 18.77 -0.11 11.91
CA ASN A 148 20.00 -0.73 12.40
C ASN A 148 21.26 -0.16 11.75
N THR A 149 21.17 0.30 10.50
CA THR A 149 22.30 0.84 9.74
C THR A 149 22.41 2.36 9.85
N TYR A 150 21.27 3.05 9.84
CA TYR A 150 21.20 4.51 9.66
C TYR A 150 20.71 5.26 10.91
N GLY A 151 20.19 4.55 11.90
CA GLY A 151 19.60 5.12 13.11
C GLY A 151 18.15 5.55 12.91
N LYS A 152 17.35 5.40 13.98
CA LYS A 152 15.89 5.66 13.99
C LYS A 152 15.53 7.13 13.74
N GLU A 153 16.43 8.06 14.08
CA GLU A 153 16.23 9.50 13.90
C GLU A 153 16.50 9.98 12.47
N SER A 154 17.16 9.15 11.66
CA SER A 154 17.65 9.55 10.33
C SER A 154 16.71 9.16 9.20
N ILE A 155 15.79 8.24 9.43
CA ILE A 155 14.92 7.68 8.39
C ILE A 155 13.53 7.37 8.94
N GLY A 156 12.50 7.76 8.21
CA GLY A 156 11.10 7.52 8.54
C GLY A 156 10.30 7.17 7.29
N LEU A 157 9.22 6.42 7.52
CA LEU A 157 8.20 6.08 6.53
C LEU A 157 6.84 6.46 7.10
N TYR A 158 5.99 7.00 6.25
CA TYR A 158 4.58 7.19 6.50
C TYR A 158 3.84 6.62 5.30
N ARG A 159 3.27 5.42 5.48
CA ARG A 159 2.66 4.66 4.38
C ARG A 159 3.63 4.53 3.17
N ASP A 160 3.27 5.11 2.03
CA ASP A 160 4.04 5.11 0.79
C ASP A 160 5.09 6.23 0.71
N ASP A 161 5.05 7.21 1.60
CA ASP A 161 5.97 8.36 1.63
C ASP A 161 7.11 8.18 2.64
N GLY A 162 8.35 8.25 2.16
CA GLY A 162 9.55 8.15 2.99
C GLY A 162 10.39 9.42 3.02
N LEU A 163 11.03 9.69 4.16
CA LEU A 163 11.98 10.77 4.32
C LEU A 163 13.22 10.29 5.09
N ALA A 164 14.40 10.61 4.58
CA ALA A 164 15.67 10.33 5.26
C ALA A 164 16.57 11.57 5.26
N VAL A 165 17.19 11.87 6.40
CA VAL A 165 18.03 13.05 6.61
C VAL A 165 19.41 12.61 7.09
N PHE A 166 20.41 12.87 6.25
CA PHE A 166 21.82 12.59 6.55
C PHE A 166 22.63 13.88 6.52
N LYS A 167 23.29 14.20 7.63
CA LYS A 167 24.12 15.42 7.75
C LYS A 167 25.49 15.18 7.11
N ASN A 168 26.09 16.24 6.57
CA ASN A 168 27.48 16.27 6.07
C ASN A 168 27.84 15.12 5.11
N THR A 169 26.89 14.68 4.29
CA THR A 169 27.07 13.54 3.38
C THR A 169 27.43 14.04 1.98
N PRO A 170 28.66 13.78 1.48
CA PRO A 170 29.04 14.13 0.12
C PRO A 170 28.22 13.38 -0.92
N GLY A 171 28.08 13.94 -2.13
CA GLY A 171 27.30 13.34 -3.23
C GLY A 171 27.60 11.85 -3.49
N PRO A 172 28.87 11.41 -3.55
CA PRO A 172 29.20 9.99 -3.73
C PRO A 172 28.70 9.09 -2.59
N GLN A 173 28.72 9.57 -1.34
CA GLN A 173 28.22 8.82 -0.20
C GLN A 173 26.68 8.79 -0.20
N ALA A 174 26.03 9.91 -0.55
CA ALA A 174 24.57 9.98 -0.68
C ALA A 174 24.06 8.98 -1.73
N GLU A 175 24.77 8.82 -2.85
CA GLU A 175 24.42 7.84 -3.88
C GLU A 175 24.62 6.39 -3.43
N ARG A 176 25.64 6.11 -2.61
CA ARG A 176 25.83 4.78 -2.00
C ARG A 176 24.67 4.44 -1.05
N ILE A 177 24.30 5.38 -0.17
CA ILE A 177 23.16 5.23 0.75
C ILE A 177 21.87 5.00 -0.04
N ARG A 178 21.64 5.81 -1.09
CA ARG A 178 20.47 5.65 -1.98
C ARG A 178 20.37 4.24 -2.56
N LYS A 179 21.47 3.71 -3.10
CA LYS A 179 21.53 2.35 -3.68
C LYS A 179 21.30 1.28 -2.63
N ASP A 180 21.81 1.47 -1.43
CA ASP A 180 21.64 0.52 -0.33
C ASP A 180 20.17 0.47 0.15
N ILE A 181 19.54 1.64 0.38
CA ILE A 181 18.12 1.72 0.71
C ILE A 181 17.27 1.10 -0.41
N ASP A 182 17.53 1.44 -1.68
CA ASP A 182 16.83 0.85 -2.84
C ASP A 182 16.97 -0.68 -2.88
N LYS A 183 18.18 -1.21 -2.60
CA LYS A 183 18.42 -2.65 -2.52
C LYS A 183 17.64 -3.28 -1.36
N HIS A 184 17.60 -2.63 -0.20
CA HIS A 184 16.86 -3.12 0.97
C HIS A 184 15.37 -3.29 0.67
N PHE A 185 14.73 -2.28 0.08
CA PHE A 185 13.33 -2.38 -0.34
C PHE A 185 13.11 -3.47 -1.40
N LYS A 186 14.01 -3.59 -2.38
CA LYS A 186 13.94 -4.64 -3.41
C LYS A 186 14.05 -6.05 -2.84
N ASN A 187 14.83 -6.26 -1.79
CA ASN A 187 14.91 -7.56 -1.10
C ASN A 187 13.56 -7.97 -0.49
N HIS A 188 12.72 -7.00 -0.16
CA HIS A 188 11.35 -7.18 0.32
C HIS A 188 10.30 -7.12 -0.81
N GLY A 189 10.73 -7.11 -2.08
CA GLY A 189 9.83 -7.08 -3.24
C GLY A 189 9.22 -5.71 -3.54
N GLN A 190 9.66 -4.65 -2.84
CA GLN A 190 9.14 -3.30 -3.00
C GLN A 190 10.04 -2.45 -3.90
N ASN A 191 9.42 -1.65 -4.74
CA ASN A 191 10.12 -0.71 -5.61
C ASN A 191 9.84 0.72 -5.15
N ILE A 192 10.90 1.49 -4.94
CA ILE A 192 10.82 2.87 -4.46
C ILE A 192 11.55 3.82 -5.41
N THR A 193 11.20 5.09 -5.34
CA THR A 193 11.92 6.18 -6.04
C THR A 193 12.52 7.09 -4.99
N ILE A 194 13.84 7.32 -5.05
CA ILE A 194 14.55 8.16 -4.08
C ILE A 194 15.16 9.35 -4.80
N GLN A 195 14.83 10.55 -4.33
CA GLN A 195 15.51 11.79 -4.69
C GLN A 195 16.55 12.12 -3.60
N THR A 196 17.77 12.49 -3.99
CA THR A 196 18.88 12.75 -3.07
C THR A 196 19.37 14.19 -3.15
N ASN A 197 20.14 14.61 -2.14
CA ASN A 197 20.76 15.93 -2.06
C ASN A 197 19.75 17.10 -2.07
N LEU A 198 18.51 16.84 -1.61
CA LEU A 198 17.49 17.86 -1.44
C LEU A 198 17.79 18.68 -0.17
N LYS A 199 17.80 20.00 -0.32
CA LYS A 199 17.93 20.95 0.80
C LYS A 199 16.58 21.53 1.23
N ILE A 200 15.60 21.49 0.32
CA ILE A 200 14.22 21.88 0.56
C ILE A 200 13.37 20.70 0.07
N VAL A 201 12.49 20.19 0.92
CA VAL A 201 11.70 18.99 0.62
C VAL A 201 10.27 19.17 1.11
N ASN A 202 9.30 18.68 0.34
CA ASN A 202 7.90 18.60 0.76
C ASN A 202 7.63 17.19 1.27
N TYR A 203 7.06 17.09 2.46
CA TYR A 203 6.72 15.82 3.10
C TYR A 203 5.48 16.01 3.99
N LEU A 204 4.43 15.21 3.77
CA LEU A 204 3.17 15.25 4.52
C LEU A 204 2.60 16.66 4.73
N ASP A 205 2.33 17.35 3.61
CA ASP A 205 1.80 18.73 3.58
C ASP A 205 2.68 19.80 4.28
N VAL A 206 3.93 19.48 4.58
CA VAL A 206 4.91 20.42 5.14
C VAL A 206 6.10 20.55 4.20
N THR A 207 6.55 21.79 3.99
CA THR A 207 7.83 22.07 3.35
C THR A 207 8.89 22.28 4.42
N PHE A 208 9.93 21.47 4.39
CA PHE A 208 11.11 21.58 5.24
C PHE A 208 12.25 22.25 4.48
N ASN A 209 12.89 23.25 5.09
CA ASN A 209 14.11 23.87 4.58
C ASN A 209 15.29 23.55 5.50
N LEU A 210 16.12 22.60 5.07
CA LEU A 210 17.26 22.10 5.82
C LEU A 210 18.44 23.09 5.85
N ASN A 211 18.43 24.13 5.02
CA ASN A 211 19.50 25.15 5.06
C ASN A 211 19.43 26.01 6.32
N ASN A 212 18.22 26.29 6.80
CA ASN A 212 17.97 27.21 7.91
C ASN A 212 17.10 26.60 9.03
N GLY A 213 16.68 25.34 8.88
CA GLY A 213 15.86 24.63 9.88
C GLY A 213 14.41 25.11 9.95
N THR A 214 13.92 25.86 8.96
CA THR A 214 12.54 26.36 8.94
C THR A 214 11.59 25.37 8.28
N PHE A 215 10.31 25.44 8.66
CA PHE A 215 9.23 24.67 8.03
C PHE A 215 7.99 25.54 7.82
N TYR A 216 7.20 25.23 6.81
CA TYR A 216 5.94 25.92 6.52
C TYR A 216 4.95 24.98 5.81
N PRO A 217 3.63 25.27 5.84
CA PRO A 217 2.66 24.46 5.12
C PRO A 217 2.95 24.41 3.62
N TYR A 218 2.98 23.21 3.05
CA TYR A 218 3.13 23.02 1.62
C TYR A 218 1.96 23.68 0.88
N ARG A 219 2.27 24.34 -0.23
CA ARG A 219 1.27 24.91 -1.14
C ARG A 219 1.52 24.40 -2.54
N LYS A 220 0.46 23.86 -3.15
CA LYS A 220 0.47 23.53 -4.57
C LYS A 220 0.76 24.81 -5.37
N PRO A 221 1.58 24.73 -6.44
CA PRO A 221 1.78 25.85 -7.33
C PRO A 221 0.42 26.40 -7.81
N ASN A 222 0.28 27.72 -7.84
CA ASN A 222 -0.92 28.44 -8.27
C ASN A 222 -2.15 28.40 -7.33
N ASN A 223 -2.02 27.88 -6.11
CA ASN A 223 -3.10 27.98 -5.12
C ASN A 223 -2.98 29.29 -4.32
N GLN A 224 -3.77 30.31 -4.67
CA GLN A 224 -3.85 31.53 -3.87
C GLN A 224 -4.74 31.31 -2.64
N PRO A 225 -4.26 31.59 -1.41
CA PRO A 225 -5.09 31.45 -0.23
C PRO A 225 -6.25 32.46 -0.27
N LEU A 226 -7.47 31.95 -0.20
CA LEU A 226 -8.64 32.76 0.13
C LEU A 226 -8.69 32.93 1.65
N CYS A 227 -8.15 34.04 2.14
CA CYS A 227 -8.27 34.38 3.55
C CYS A 227 -9.66 34.97 3.81
N ILE A 228 -10.44 34.34 4.68
CA ILE A 228 -11.68 34.93 5.20
C ILE A 228 -11.29 35.89 6.34
N ASN A 229 -11.80 37.12 6.29
CA ASN A 229 -11.56 38.10 7.36
C ASN A 229 -12.10 37.57 8.69
N ALA A 230 -11.36 37.72 9.79
CA ALA A 230 -11.80 37.29 11.12
C ALA A 230 -13.11 37.95 11.61
N LYS A 231 -13.50 39.08 11.00
CA LYS A 231 -14.79 39.78 11.22
C LYS A 231 -15.86 39.44 10.17
N SER A 232 -15.58 38.52 9.27
CA SER A 232 -16.54 38.09 8.25
C SER A 232 -17.69 37.34 8.93
N ASN A 233 -18.91 37.72 8.59
CA ASN A 233 -20.16 37.07 8.98
C ASN A 233 -20.58 36.00 7.96
N HIS A 234 -19.61 35.41 7.25
CA HIS A 234 -19.88 34.26 6.40
C HIS A 234 -20.37 33.09 7.29
N PRO A 235 -21.53 32.47 7.00
CA PRO A 235 -22.11 31.42 7.84
C PRO A 235 -21.24 30.17 7.91
#